data_AF-A0A7V5H2K4-F1
#
_entry.id   AF-A0A7V5H2K4-F1
#
_cell.length_a   1.000
_cell.length_b   1.000
_cell.length_c   1.000
_cell.angle_alpha   90.00
_cell.angle_beta   90.00
_cell.angle_gamma   90.00
#
_symmetry.space_group_name_H-M   'P 1'
#
loop_
_entity.id
_entity.type
_entity.pdbx_description
1 polymer ?
#
loop_
_entity_poly.entity_id
_entity_poly.type
_entity_poly.pdbx_seq_one_letter_code
_entity_poly.pdbx_strand_id
1 'polypeptide(L)'
;MINYRAKTKRPVQNPYLVQKVMSASKEELISYIYDAAITACAQKDSVKARTAVNALIQSLNFDYKETANTFLNVYRYLMNLIDQKKFDEARAMFSELKKTWGKAFNLM
;
A
#
# COMPACT_ATOMS: atom_id res chain seq x y z
N MET A 1 10.33 -7.55 43.39
CA MET A 1 10.74 -7.96 42.03
C MET A 1 10.09 -7.00 41.04
N ILE A 2 10.85 -6.05 40.49
CA ILE A 2 10.32 -5.06 39.51
C ILE A 2 10.64 -5.59 38.12
N ASN A 3 9.61 -5.90 37.34
CA ASN A 3 9.74 -6.46 36.01
C ASN A 3 10.04 -5.33 35.00
N TYR A 4 11.31 -5.18 34.63
CA TYR A 4 11.74 -4.18 33.66
C TYR A 4 11.32 -4.63 32.25
N ARG A 5 10.17 -4.14 31.76
CA ARG A 5 9.82 -4.27 30.34
C ARG A 5 10.81 -3.45 29.51
N ALA A 6 11.68 -4.12 28.77
CA ALA A 6 12.56 -3.47 27.80
C ALA A 6 11.72 -2.69 26.79
N LYS A 7 11.87 -1.35 26.78
CA LYS A 7 11.35 -0.50 25.69
C LYS A 7 12.04 -0.92 24.41
N THR A 8 11.31 -1.56 23.50
CA THR A 8 11.80 -1.87 22.15
C THR A 8 12.18 -0.56 21.45
N LYS A 9 13.47 -0.38 21.15
CA LYS A 9 13.95 0.75 20.34
C LYS A 9 13.26 0.68 18.98
N ARG A 10 12.53 1.74 18.59
CA ARG A 10 12.04 1.89 17.22
C ARG A 10 13.25 1.86 16.29
N PRO A 11 13.25 1.06 15.20
CA PRO A 11 14.37 1.04 14.27
C PRO A 11 14.59 2.45 13.70
N VAL A 12 15.86 2.85 13.61
CA VAL A 12 16.26 4.12 12.99
C VAL A 12 15.81 4.08 11.53
N GLN A 13 15.00 5.06 11.12
CA GLN A 13 14.54 5.15 9.73
C GLN A 13 15.73 5.45 8.82
N ASN A 14 15.81 4.77 7.67
CA ASN A 14 16.89 5.01 6.70
C ASN A 14 16.73 6.42 6.08
N PRO A 15 17.68 7.34 6.28
CA PRO A 15 17.57 8.72 5.80
C PRO A 15 17.37 8.84 4.29
N TYR A 16 17.94 7.92 3.50
CA TYR A 16 17.75 7.90 2.05
C TYR A 16 16.31 7.55 1.64
N LEU A 17 15.67 6.62 2.38
CA LEU A 17 14.27 6.27 2.13
C LEU A 17 13.36 7.43 2.52
N VAL A 18 13.66 8.12 3.62
CA VAL A 18 12.91 9.31 4.04
C VAL A 18 13.01 10.39 2.97
N GLN A 19 14.23 10.71 2.52
CA GLN A 19 14.44 11.72 1.48
C GLN A 19 13.71 11.35 0.18
N LYS A 20 13.80 10.09 -0.27
CA LYS A 20 13.10 9.59 -1.46
C LYS A 20 11.59 9.78 -1.37
N VAL A 21 10.98 9.51 -0.20
CA VAL A 21 9.54 9.73 0.00
C VAL A 21 9.20 11.21 0.03
N MET A 22 10.00 12.03 0.70
CA MET A 22 9.75 13.47 0.83
C MET A 22 9.89 14.23 -0.48
N SER A 23 10.68 13.73 -1.43
CA SER A 23 10.87 14.34 -2.75
C SER A 23 10.02 13.73 -3.86
N ALA A 24 9.22 12.70 -3.57
CA ALA A 24 8.45 11.97 -4.58
C ALA A 24 7.23 12.77 -5.07
N SER A 25 6.89 12.59 -6.34
CA SER A 25 5.61 13.07 -6.89
C SER A 25 4.42 12.31 -6.28
N LYS A 26 3.20 12.82 -6.48
CA LYS A 26 2.00 12.14 -6.00
C LYS A 26 1.85 10.76 -6.64
N GLU A 27 2.13 10.67 -7.93
CA GLU A 27 2.08 9.44 -8.72
C GLU A 27 3.11 8.42 -8.23
N GLU A 28 4.33 8.87 -7.92
CA GLU A 28 5.37 8.02 -7.33
C GLU A 28 4.97 7.51 -5.94
N LEU A 29 4.37 8.35 -5.10
CA LEU A 29 3.87 7.94 -3.78
C LEU A 29 2.80 6.84 -3.91
N ILE A 30 1.86 6.96 -4.85
CA ILE A 30 0.88 5.91 -5.14
C ILE A 30 1.59 4.62 -5.58
N SER A 31 2.57 4.72 -6.47
CA SER A 31 3.39 3.56 -6.89
C SER A 31 4.08 2.88 -5.70
N TYR A 32 4.61 3.66 -4.75
CA TYR A 32 5.26 3.11 -3.55
C TYR A 32 4.27 2.40 -2.62
N ILE A 33 3.03 2.88 -2.53
CA ILE A 33 1.99 2.19 -1.77
C ILE A 33 1.63 0.84 -2.43
N TYR A 34 1.56 0.79 -3.77
CA TYR A 34 1.41 -0.48 -4.48
C TYR A 34 2.56 -1.45 -4.20
N ASP A 35 3.81 -0.98 -4.21
CA ASP A 35 4.98 -1.81 -3.85
C ASP A 35 4.92 -2.34 -2.43
N ALA A 36 4.49 -1.50 -1.47
CA ALA A 36 4.28 -1.91 -0.10
C ALA A 36 3.18 -2.98 0.02
N ALA A 37 2.07 -2.84 -0.72
CA ALA A 37 0.99 -3.82 -0.74
C ALA A 37 1.44 -5.17 -1.32
N ILE A 38 2.15 -5.15 -2.46
CA ILE A 38 2.71 -6.35 -3.11
C ILE A 38 3.68 -7.07 -2.18
N THR A 39 4.58 -6.33 -1.55
CA THR A 39 5.57 -6.87 -0.60
C THR A 39 4.88 -7.46 0.63
N ALA A 40 3.90 -6.76 1.20
CA ALA A 40 3.15 -7.23 2.36
C ALA A 40 2.37 -8.52 2.04
N CYS A 41 1.74 -8.61 0.87
CA CYS A 41 1.05 -9.83 0.43
C CYS A 41 2.04 -10.99 0.23
N ALA A 42 3.21 -10.74 -0.38
CA ALA A 42 4.25 -11.76 -0.52
C ALA A 42 4.75 -12.29 0.83
N GLN A 43 4.82 -11.42 1.84
CA GLN A 43 5.19 -11.77 3.22
C GLN A 43 4.01 -12.31 4.06
N LYS A 44 2.80 -12.37 3.50
CA LYS A 44 1.54 -12.69 4.21
C LYS A 44 1.31 -11.80 5.45
N ASP A 45 1.86 -10.58 5.44
CA ASP A 45 1.70 -9.58 6.50
C ASP A 45 0.38 -8.84 6.31
N SER A 46 -0.67 -9.41 6.89
CA SER A 46 -2.03 -8.86 6.76
C SER A 46 -2.17 -7.45 7.32
N VAL A 47 -1.38 -7.08 8.35
CA VAL A 47 -1.47 -5.74 8.96
C VAL A 47 -0.93 -4.70 7.99
N LYS A 48 0.23 -4.95 7.41
CA LYS A 48 0.82 -4.04 6.40
C LYS A 48 0.00 -4.01 5.12
N ALA A 49 -0.52 -5.14 4.67
CA ALA A 49 -1.35 -5.20 3.47
C ALA A 49 -2.63 -4.35 3.63
N ARG A 50 -3.34 -4.48 4.76
CA ARG A 50 -4.51 -3.63 5.06
C ARG A 50 -4.15 -2.15 5.17
N THR A 51 -3.00 -1.85 5.80
CA THR A 51 -2.51 -0.48 5.91
C THR A 51 -2.28 0.15 4.53
N ALA A 52 -1.67 -0.59 3.61
CA ALA A 52 -1.46 -0.12 2.24
C ALA A 52 -2.79 0.09 1.48
N VAL A 53 -3.75 -0.83 1.62
CA VAL A 53 -5.09 -0.65 1.01
C VAL A 53 -5.79 0.59 1.55
N ASN A 54 -5.75 0.81 2.87
CA ASN A 54 -6.34 2.01 3.47
C ASN A 54 -5.68 3.29 2.97
N ALA A 55 -4.36 3.30 2.79
CA ALA A 55 -3.66 4.44 2.22
C ALA A 55 -4.10 4.71 0.77
N LEU A 56 -4.28 3.68 -0.05
CA LEU A 56 -4.84 3.84 -1.40
C LEU A 56 -6.26 4.40 -1.37
N ILE A 57 -7.15 3.88 -0.50
CA ILE A 57 -8.51 4.40 -0.34
C ILE A 57 -8.51 5.89 0.06
N GLN A 58 -7.66 6.26 1.02
CA GLN A 58 -7.55 7.65 1.49
C GLN A 58 -6.98 8.59 0.43
N SER A 59 -6.24 8.06 -0.55
CA SER A 59 -5.70 8.84 -1.66
C SER A 59 -6.69 9.11 -2.81
N LEU A 60 -7.87 8.49 -2.78
CA LEU A 60 -8.87 8.66 -3.85
C LEU A 60 -9.35 10.11 -3.94
N ASN A 61 -9.37 10.64 -5.17
CA ASN A 61 -9.91 11.96 -5.45
C ASN A 61 -11.42 11.89 -5.77
N PHE A 62 -12.25 12.29 -4.81
CA PHE A 62 -13.71 12.27 -4.94
C PHE A 62 -14.30 13.44 -5.73
N ASP A 63 -13.50 14.37 -6.23
CA ASP A 63 -13.94 15.32 -7.25
C ASP A 63 -14.36 14.58 -8.54
N TYR A 64 -13.72 13.43 -8.82
CA TYR A 64 -14.06 12.50 -9.89
C TYR A 64 -14.83 11.30 -9.36
N LYS A 65 -16.07 11.54 -8.91
CA LYS A 65 -16.87 10.57 -8.13
C LYS A 65 -17.00 9.19 -8.77
N GLU A 66 -17.29 9.10 -10.06
CA GLU A 66 -17.49 7.81 -10.74
C GLU A 66 -16.23 6.94 -10.71
N THR A 67 -15.10 7.52 -11.11
CA THR A 67 -13.80 6.85 -11.08
C THR A 67 -13.39 6.48 -9.65
N ALA A 68 -13.54 7.41 -8.70
CA ALA A 68 -13.21 7.17 -7.30
C ALA A 68 -14.04 6.02 -6.70
N ASN A 69 -15.35 5.97 -6.99
CA ASN A 69 -16.22 4.90 -6.51
C ASN A 69 -15.85 3.53 -7.11
N THR A 70 -15.48 3.48 -8.40
CA THR A 70 -14.99 2.26 -9.03
C THR A 70 -13.73 1.74 -8.33
N PHE A 71 -12.73 2.60 -8.11
CA PHE A 71 -11.51 2.20 -7.39
C PHE A 71 -11.78 1.83 -5.94
N LEU A 72 -12.68 2.54 -5.25
CA LEU A 72 -13.08 2.21 -3.88
C LEU A 72 -13.61 0.77 -3.80
N ASN A 73 -14.43 0.34 -4.76
CA ASN A 73 -14.95 -1.03 -4.80
C ASN A 73 -13.84 -2.06 -5.07
N VAL A 74 -12.90 -1.76 -5.98
CA VAL A 74 -11.73 -2.61 -6.22
C VAL A 74 -10.89 -2.75 -4.95
N TYR A 75 -10.62 -1.66 -4.24
CA TYR A 75 -9.83 -1.68 -3.01
C TYR A 75 -10.55 -2.39 -1.86
N ARG A 76 -11.87 -2.29 -1.75
CA ARG A 76 -12.68 -3.09 -0.82
C ARG A 76 -12.60 -4.58 -1.14
N TYR A 77 -12.62 -4.95 -2.41
CA TYR A 77 -12.43 -6.33 -2.83
C TYR A 77 -11.03 -6.85 -2.45
N LEU A 78 -9.98 -6.06 -2.67
CA LEU A 78 -8.62 -6.42 -2.22
C LEU A 78 -8.52 -6.57 -0.70
N MET A 79 -9.20 -5.70 0.07
CA MET A 79 -9.30 -5.83 1.52
C MET A 79 -9.92 -7.18 1.91
N ASN A 80 -11.01 -7.56 1.23
CA ASN A 80 -11.69 -8.84 1.46
C ASN A 80 -10.78 -10.05 1.14
N LEU A 81 -10.01 -9.99 0.05
CA LEU A 81 -9.02 -11.04 -0.26
C LEU A 81 -7.97 -11.17 0.86
N ILE A 82 -7.47 -10.04 1.37
CA ILE A 82 -6.52 -10.02 2.50
C ILE A 82 -7.16 -10.60 3.77
N ASP A 83 -8.42 -10.27 4.07
CA ASP A 83 -9.17 -10.80 5.21
C ASP A 83 -9.38 -12.31 5.11
N GLN A 84 -9.64 -12.81 3.91
CA GLN A 84 -9.73 -14.24 3.58
C GLN A 84 -8.36 -14.94 3.49
N LYS A 85 -7.25 -14.23 3.76
CA LYS A 85 -5.87 -14.74 3.63
C LYS A 85 -5.49 -15.19 2.21
N LYS A 86 -6.21 -14.71 1.19
CA LYS A 86 -5.94 -14.95 -0.24
C LYS A 86 -4.85 -14.00 -0.75
N PHE A 87 -3.67 -14.09 -0.15
CA PHE A 87 -2.58 -13.13 -0.39
C PHE A 87 -2.01 -13.19 -1.81
N ASP A 88 -1.92 -14.39 -2.41
CA ASP A 88 -1.37 -14.53 -3.75
C ASP A 88 -2.28 -13.90 -4.81
N GLU A 89 -3.61 -14.07 -4.66
CA GLU A 89 -4.62 -13.43 -5.51
C GLU A 89 -4.60 -11.90 -5.35
N ALA A 90 -4.56 -11.40 -4.10
CA ALA A 90 -4.42 -9.97 -3.83
C ALA A 90 -3.13 -9.40 -4.44
N ARG A 91 -2.00 -10.11 -4.31
CA ARG A 91 -0.71 -9.70 -4.88
C ARG A 91 -0.76 -9.61 -6.41
N ALA A 92 -1.37 -10.58 -7.08
CA ALA A 92 -1.54 -10.57 -8.53
C ALA A 92 -2.31 -9.32 -8.98
N MET A 93 -3.44 -9.05 -8.33
CA MET A 93 -4.27 -7.88 -8.62
C MET A 93 -3.55 -6.56 -8.37
N PHE A 94 -2.82 -6.40 -7.24
CA PHE A 94 -1.99 -5.21 -7.02
C PHE A 94 -0.93 -5.01 -8.09
N SER A 95 -0.31 -6.12 -8.54
CA SER A 95 0.74 -6.07 -9.56
C SER A 95 0.19 -5.64 -10.92
N GLU A 96 -1.00 -6.11 -11.29
CA GLU A 96 -1.69 -5.68 -12.51
C GLU A 96 -2.13 -4.22 -12.44
N LEU A 97 -2.74 -3.81 -11.33
CA LEU A 97 -3.11 -2.41 -11.11
C LEU A 97 -1.88 -1.50 -11.19
N LYS A 98 -0.78 -1.85 -10.52
CA LYS A 98 0.48 -1.08 -10.60
C LYS A 98 0.98 -0.97 -12.04
N LYS A 99 0.94 -2.06 -12.81
CA LYS A 99 1.33 -2.02 -14.24
C LYS A 99 0.47 -1.06 -15.05
N THR A 100 -0.85 -1.07 -14.83
CA THR A 100 -1.79 -0.17 -15.51
C THR A 100 -1.53 1.29 -15.11
N TRP A 101 -1.34 1.56 -13.82
CA TRP A 101 -0.98 2.90 -13.34
C TRP A 101 0.35 3.37 -13.92
N GLY A 102 1.41 2.55 -13.91
CA GLY A 102 2.69 2.98 -14.46
C GLY A 102 2.64 3.31 -15.95
N LYS A 103 1.78 2.62 -16.73
CA LYS A 103 1.52 2.99 -18.14
C LYS A 103 0.78 4.33 -18.27
N ALA A 104 -0.22 4.58 -17.43
CA ALA A 104 -1.01 5.81 -17.50
C ALA A 104 -0.20 7.07 -17.15
N PHE A 105 0.84 6.93 -16.31
CA PHE A 105 1.67 8.03 -15.83
C PHE A 105 3.11 8.03 -16.36
N ASN A 106 3.42 7.17 -17.35
CA ASN A 106 4.77 7.01 -17.91
C ASN A 106 5.87 6.80 -16.85
N LEU A 107 5.55 5.99 -15.82
CA LEU A 107 6.49 5.61 -14.76
C LEU A 107 7.29 4.33 -15.10
N MET A 108 7.08 3.78 -16.30
CA MET A 108 7.73 2.59 -16.87
C MET A 108 7.98 2.80 -18.37
#